data_AF-A0A411ZLP7-F1
#
_entry.id   AF-A0A411ZLP7-F1
#
_cell.length_a   1.000
_cell.length_b   1.000
_cell.length_c   1.000
_cell.angle_alpha   90.00
_cell.angle_beta   90.00
_cell.angle_gamma   90.00
#
_symmetry.space_group_name_H-M   'P 1'
#
loop_
_entity.id
_entity.type
_entity.pdbx_description
1 polymer ?
#
loop_
_entity_poly.entity_id
_entity_poly.type
_entity_poly.pdbx_seq_one_letter_code
_entity_poly.pdbx_strand_id
1 'polypeptide(L)'
;MTLKFKSKIVLDIIMFILLLLCMSYSLIGTKWHEYLGIILCIGFIIHCILQKNYFAKIISLKYTLYNSFILIINLLTFLTMFGLIISSLIFLDYIPLFLKTSFPNLISFARTLHLLSAYWGFILISMHIGLHWQIFYNLITKHTKNKLSYLLNSKLILWIIFLYGLNSFIHYDLISYMLLQNNFVYFNPSQSLLSFFVDYLSIVATFIILSNYLRKSFLNLQTKDCILSHILYKLDKK
;
A
#
# COMPACT_ATOMS: atom_id res chain seq x y z
N MET A 1 -21.83 -4.12 12.13
CA MET A 1 -20.50 -3.48 12.23
C MET A 1 -20.62 -2.33 13.19
N THR A 2 -19.70 -2.24 14.17
CA THR A 2 -19.67 -1.14 15.14
C THR A 2 -19.32 0.17 14.46
N LEU A 3 -19.78 1.31 15.01
CA LEU A 3 -19.50 2.64 14.47
C LEU A 3 -17.99 2.89 14.34
N LYS A 4 -17.22 2.45 15.36
CA LYS A 4 -15.75 2.53 15.43
C LYS A 4 -15.04 1.75 14.32
N PHE A 5 -15.61 0.64 13.85
CA PHE A 5 -15.02 -0.13 12.74
C PHE A 5 -15.30 0.54 11.39
N LYS A 6 -16.52 1.09 11.21
CA LYS A 6 -16.88 1.84 10.01
C LYS A 6 -16.00 3.09 9.83
N SER A 7 -15.74 3.85 10.90
CA SER A 7 -14.91 5.06 10.81
C SER A 7 -13.47 4.77 10.37
N LYS A 8 -12.89 3.64 10.82
CA LYS A 8 -11.57 3.19 10.37
C LYS A 8 -11.54 2.91 8.87
N ILE A 9 -12.51 2.14 8.36
CA ILE A 9 -12.59 1.83 6.92
C ILE A 9 -12.76 3.10 6.09
N VAL A 10 -13.61 4.03 6.53
CA VAL A 10 -13.82 5.30 5.81
C VAL A 10 -12.52 6.10 5.76
N LEU A 11 -11.81 6.21 6.89
CA LEU A 11 -10.50 6.87 6.93
C LEU A 11 -9.51 6.21 5.96
N ASP A 12 -9.42 4.88 5.98
CA ASP A 12 -8.50 4.12 5.12
C ASP A 12 -8.80 4.32 3.63
N ILE A 13 -10.09 4.35 3.25
CA ILE A 13 -10.52 4.64 1.87
C ILE A 13 -10.14 6.06 1.46
N ILE A 14 -10.40 7.04 2.33
CA ILE A 14 -10.04 8.45 2.07
C ILE A 14 -8.53 8.58 1.89
N MET A 15 -7.73 7.98 2.77
CA MET A 15 -6.27 8.00 2.67
C MET A 15 -5.77 7.35 1.38
N PHE A 16 -6.36 6.23 0.96
CA PHE A 16 -5.99 5.59 -0.30
C PHE A 16 -6.30 6.49 -1.52
N ILE A 17 -7.45 7.17 -1.53
CA ILE A 17 -7.81 8.14 -2.58
C ILE A 17 -6.82 9.32 -2.58
N LEU A 18 -6.49 9.87 -1.41
CA LEU A 18 -5.53 10.96 -1.28
C LEU A 18 -4.14 10.55 -1.77
N LEU A 19 -3.66 9.36 -1.42
CA LEU A 19 -2.40 8.83 -1.93
C LEU A 19 -2.40 8.75 -3.46
N LEU A 20 -3.46 8.21 -4.05
CA LEU A 20 -3.59 8.10 -5.50
C LEU A 20 -3.57 9.48 -6.18
N LEU A 21 -4.27 10.47 -5.61
CA LEU A 21 -4.22 11.85 -6.08
C LEU A 21 -2.80 12.44 -5.96
N CYS A 22 -2.10 12.19 -4.85
CA CYS A 22 -0.72 12.64 -4.67
C CYS A 22 0.23 12.04 -5.72
N MET A 23 0.01 10.80 -6.17
CA MET A 23 0.79 10.20 -7.26
C MET A 23 0.63 10.94 -8.59
N SER A 24 -0.47 11.67 -8.80
CA SER A 24 -0.72 12.49 -9.99
C SER A 24 -0.07 13.89 -9.95
N TYR A 25 1.01 14.06 -9.18
CA TYR A 25 1.69 15.33 -8.89
C TYR A 25 1.81 16.29 -10.09
N SER A 26 2.28 15.80 -11.24
CA SER A 26 2.48 16.62 -12.45
C SER A 26 1.18 17.14 -13.06
N LEU A 27 0.06 16.44 -12.84
CA LEU A 27 -1.25 16.76 -13.41
C LEU A 27 -2.03 17.70 -12.51
N ILE A 28 -1.90 17.56 -11.19
CA ILE A 28 -2.60 18.41 -10.20
C ILE A 28 -1.79 19.65 -9.79
N GLY A 29 -0.49 19.65 -10.05
CA GLY A 29 0.42 20.72 -9.68
C GLY A 29 0.86 20.70 -8.21
N THR A 30 1.94 21.44 -7.93
CA THR A 30 2.60 21.50 -6.62
C THR A 30 1.66 21.85 -5.48
N LYS A 31 0.89 22.93 -5.64
CA LYS A 31 0.03 23.47 -4.60
C LYS A 31 -1.03 22.46 -4.13
N TRP A 32 -1.68 21.77 -5.06
CA TRP A 32 -2.67 20.76 -4.71
C TRP A 32 -2.03 19.50 -4.12
N HIS A 33 -0.88 19.08 -4.65
CA HIS A 33 -0.14 17.95 -4.10
C HIS A 33 0.26 18.18 -2.63
N GLU A 34 0.73 19.38 -2.28
CA GLU A 34 1.09 19.73 -0.90
C GLU A 34 -0.13 19.67 0.04
N TYR A 35 -1.25 20.30 -0.33
CA TYR A 35 -2.45 20.26 0.52
C TYR A 35 -2.99 18.85 0.71
N LEU A 36 -3.07 18.06 -0.37
CA LEU A 36 -3.51 16.67 -0.29
C LEU A 36 -2.54 15.82 0.53
N GLY A 37 -1.23 16.05 0.38
CA GLY A 37 -0.18 15.41 1.16
C GLY A 37 -0.30 15.70 2.66
N ILE A 38 -0.59 16.94 3.05
CA ILE A 38 -0.82 17.30 4.46
C ILE A 38 -2.03 16.55 5.02
N ILE A 39 -3.15 16.52 4.29
CA ILE A 39 -4.36 15.81 4.72
C ILE A 39 -4.06 14.30 4.84
N LEU A 40 -3.32 13.73 3.90
CA LEU A 40 -2.89 12.33 3.94
C LEU A 40 -2.03 12.03 5.17
N CYS A 41 -1.07 12.90 5.51
CA CYS A 41 -0.21 12.77 6.69
C CYS A 41 -1.02 12.80 7.98
N ILE A 42 -1.96 13.74 8.11
CA ILE A 42 -2.87 13.83 9.26
C ILE A 42 -3.73 12.56 9.35
N GLY A 43 -4.29 12.11 8.22
CA GLY A 43 -5.05 10.87 8.15
C GLY A 43 -4.25 9.66 8.63
N PHE A 44 -2.98 9.55 8.23
CA PHE A 44 -2.09 8.47 8.66
C PHE A 44 -1.81 8.49 10.16
N ILE A 45 -1.57 9.66 10.74
CA ILE A 45 -1.39 9.79 12.20
C ILE A 45 -2.64 9.32 12.94
N ILE A 46 -3.83 9.74 12.49
CA ILE A 46 -5.11 9.29 13.05
C ILE A 46 -5.26 7.77 12.90
N HIS A 47 -4.91 7.21 11.73
CA HIS A 47 -4.93 5.77 11.50
C HIS A 47 -4.05 5.02 12.51
N CYS A 48 -2.81 5.47 12.74
CA CYS A 48 -1.91 4.87 13.72
C CYS A 48 -2.49 4.90 15.14
N ILE A 49 -3.07 6.03 15.56
CA ILE A 49 -3.71 6.17 16.88
C ILE A 49 -4.89 5.21 17.02
N LEU A 50 -5.74 5.13 15.99
CA LEU A 50 -6.90 4.22 15.96
C LEU A 50 -6.49 2.74 15.97
N GLN A 51 -5.30 2.42 15.45
CA GLN A 51 -4.73 1.09 15.40
C GLN A 51 -3.73 0.79 16.53
N LYS A 52 -3.65 1.60 17.59
CA LYS A 52 -2.72 1.37 18.72
C LYS A 52 -2.74 -0.05 19.30
N ASN A 53 -3.92 -0.67 19.36
CA ASN A 53 -4.08 -2.03 19.88
C ASN A 53 -3.43 -3.10 18.98
N TYR A 54 -3.26 -2.81 17.69
CA TYR A 54 -2.56 -3.70 16.75
C TYR A 54 -1.08 -3.80 17.12
N PHE A 55 -0.42 -2.69 17.48
CA PHE A 55 0.97 -2.68 17.91
C PHE A 55 1.19 -3.51 19.19
N ALA A 56 0.28 -3.40 20.16
CA ALA A 56 0.32 -4.26 21.35
C ALA A 56 0.14 -5.74 21.00
N LYS A 57 -0.74 -6.04 20.03
CA LYS A 57 -1.00 -7.42 19.60
C LYS A 57 0.17 -8.03 18.81
N ILE A 58 0.92 -7.24 18.04
CA ILE A 58 2.11 -7.71 17.30
C ILE A 58 3.11 -8.37 18.22
N ILE A 59 3.38 -7.77 19.38
CA ILE A 59 4.35 -8.29 20.36
C ILE A 59 3.94 -9.69 20.86
N SER A 60 2.64 -9.99 20.87
CA SER A 60 2.07 -11.27 21.31
C SER A 60 1.81 -12.28 20.18
N LEU A 61 2.11 -11.95 18.92
CA LEU A 61 1.84 -12.84 17.80
C LEU A 61 2.85 -13.98 17.74
N LYS A 62 2.37 -15.21 17.52
CA LYS A 62 3.24 -16.33 17.16
C LYS A 62 3.87 -16.08 15.78
N TYR A 63 5.18 -16.24 15.69
CA TYR A 63 5.95 -16.11 14.45
C TYR A 63 5.68 -17.32 13.54
N THR A 64 4.65 -17.20 12.74
CA THR A 64 4.33 -18.12 11.64
C THR A 64 4.71 -17.44 10.33
N LEU A 65 4.99 -18.20 9.26
CA LEU A 65 5.35 -17.63 7.95
C LEU A 65 4.37 -16.54 7.50
N TYR A 66 3.07 -16.78 7.68
CA TYR A 66 2.02 -15.83 7.33
C TYR A 66 2.05 -14.56 8.21
N ASN A 67 2.15 -14.71 9.54
CA ASN A 67 2.19 -13.56 10.45
C ASN A 67 3.45 -12.71 10.24
N SER A 68 4.60 -13.34 9.98
CA SER A 68 5.84 -12.65 9.66
C SER A 68 5.72 -11.87 8.35
N PHE A 69 5.09 -12.46 7.32
CA PHE A 69 4.87 -11.78 6.05
C PHE A 69 3.99 -10.53 6.20
N ILE A 70 2.86 -10.62 6.91
CA ILE A 70 2.01 -9.46 7.20
C ILE A 70 2.78 -8.41 7.99
N LEU A 71 3.56 -8.84 9.00
CA LEU A 71 4.32 -7.93 9.83
C LEU A 71 5.35 -7.14 9.02
N ILE A 72 6.07 -7.80 8.11
CA ILE A 72 7.05 -7.15 7.23
C ILE A 72 6.36 -6.12 6.34
N ILE A 73 5.27 -6.48 5.65
CA ILE A 73 4.53 -5.55 4.78
C ILE A 73 4.02 -4.36 5.58
N ASN A 74 3.46 -4.57 6.76
CA ASN A 74 2.94 -3.49 7.61
C ASN A 74 4.05 -2.58 8.13
N LEU A 75 5.20 -3.15 8.53
CA LEU A 75 6.35 -2.40 9.00
C LEU A 75 6.96 -1.55 7.88
N LEU A 76 7.16 -2.12 6.69
CA LEU A 76 7.67 -1.38 5.54
C LEU A 76 6.69 -0.30 5.08
N THR A 77 5.38 -0.58 5.11
CA THR A 77 4.34 0.43 4.83
C THR A 77 4.41 1.57 5.84
N PHE A 78 4.59 1.26 7.13
CA PHE A 78 4.74 2.28 8.16
C PHE A 78 6.00 3.13 7.94
N LEU A 79 7.13 2.49 7.63
CA LEU A 79 8.41 3.18 7.38
C LEU A 79 8.33 4.10 6.16
N THR A 80 7.71 3.67 5.07
CA THR A 80 7.52 4.50 3.86
C THR A 80 6.60 5.68 4.15
N MET A 81 5.48 5.49 4.85
CA MET A 81 4.62 6.61 5.25
C MET A 81 5.33 7.60 6.20
N PHE A 82 6.16 7.09 7.12
CA PHE A 82 6.98 7.93 7.98
C PHE A 82 8.03 8.70 7.19
N GLY A 83 8.64 8.07 6.19
CA GLY A 83 9.55 8.73 5.26
C GLY A 83 8.88 9.83 4.45
N LEU A 84 7.65 9.60 3.96
CA LEU A 84 6.85 10.64 3.31
C LEU A 84 6.60 11.82 4.24
N ILE A 85 6.26 11.60 5.51
CA ILE A 85 6.07 12.67 6.48
C ILE A 85 7.36 13.47 6.68
N ILE A 86 8.49 12.80 6.97
CA ILE A 86 9.76 13.48 7.21
C ILE A 86 10.18 14.31 5.99
N SER A 87 10.17 13.69 4.81
CA SER A 87 10.57 14.39 3.58
C SER A 87 9.62 15.53 3.23
N SER A 88 8.31 15.36 3.40
CA SER A 88 7.33 16.43 3.16
C SER A 88 7.51 17.58 4.15
N LEU A 89 7.83 17.27 5.41
CA LEU A 89 8.14 18.29 6.40
C LEU A 89 9.37 19.12 6.02
N ILE A 90 10.33 18.51 5.31
CA ILE A 90 11.55 19.17 4.81
C ILE A 90 11.28 20.07 3.57
N PHE A 91 10.16 19.89 2.87
CA PHE A 91 9.79 20.78 1.76
C PHE A 91 9.08 22.05 2.18
N LEU A 92 8.61 22.13 3.43
CA LEU A 92 7.84 23.27 3.90
C LEU A 92 8.69 24.55 3.89
N ASP A 93 8.13 25.62 3.33
CA ASP A 93 8.82 26.90 3.17
C ASP A 93 9.30 27.50 4.50
N TYR A 94 8.60 27.18 5.60
CA TYR A 94 8.86 27.66 6.95
C TYR A 94 10.00 26.95 7.70
N ILE A 95 10.74 26.03 7.07
CA ILE A 95 11.95 25.50 7.68
C ILE A 95 12.95 26.63 7.88
N PRO A 96 13.47 26.81 9.12
CA PRO A 96 14.42 27.85 9.43
C PRO A 96 15.59 27.85 8.43
N LEU A 97 15.92 29.03 7.89
CA LEU A 97 17.03 29.19 6.95
C LEU A 97 18.33 28.55 7.48
N PHE A 98 18.54 28.62 8.80
CA PHE A 98 19.67 28.00 9.49
C PHE A 98 19.83 26.50 9.18
N LEU A 99 18.75 25.72 9.18
CA LEU A 99 18.79 24.29 8.85
C LEU A 99 19.17 24.06 7.38
N LYS A 100 18.66 24.89 6.46
CA LYS A 100 18.99 24.81 5.02
C LYS A 100 20.47 25.19 4.77
N THR A 101 21.00 26.17 5.49
CA THR A 101 22.40 26.60 5.35
C THR A 101 23.40 25.66 6.04
N SER A 102 23.03 25.07 7.18
CA SER A 102 23.90 24.14 7.92
C SER A 102 23.95 22.75 7.29
N PHE A 103 22.93 22.36 6.52
CA PHE A 103 22.85 21.06 5.86
C PHE A 103 22.57 21.24 4.35
N PRO A 104 23.59 21.55 3.54
CA PRO A 104 23.42 21.84 2.11
C PRO A 104 22.80 20.67 1.32
N ASN A 105 22.98 19.42 1.79
CA ASN A 105 22.43 18.22 1.16
C ASN A 105 21.04 17.80 1.69
N LEU A 106 20.42 18.59 2.58
CA LEU A 106 19.16 18.23 3.23
C LEU A 106 18.00 18.15 2.24
N ILE A 107 17.94 19.08 1.29
CA ILE A 107 16.88 19.13 0.26
C ILE A 107 17.04 17.97 -0.72
N SER A 108 18.27 17.66 -1.16
CA SER A 108 18.51 16.50 -2.03
C SER A 108 18.17 15.20 -1.32
N PHE A 109 18.54 15.05 -0.05
CA PHE A 109 18.16 13.89 0.76
C PHE A 109 16.64 13.75 0.87
N ALA A 110 15.93 14.85 1.17
CA ALA A 110 14.48 14.85 1.25
C ALA A 110 13.82 14.43 -0.08
N ARG A 111 14.33 14.90 -1.23
CA ARG A 111 13.85 14.47 -2.56
C ARG A 111 14.02 12.98 -2.77
N THR A 112 15.21 12.45 -2.53
CA THR A 112 15.48 11.01 -2.68
C THR A 112 14.62 10.18 -1.74
N LEU A 113 14.51 10.60 -0.48
CA LEU A 113 13.71 9.90 0.52
C LEU A 113 12.21 9.98 0.21
N HIS A 114 11.72 11.12 -0.29
CA HIS A 114 10.33 11.29 -0.72
C HIS A 114 10.01 10.37 -1.89
N LEU A 115 10.86 10.35 -2.92
CA LEU A 115 10.68 9.52 -4.11
C LEU A 115 10.66 8.04 -3.74
N LEU A 116 11.68 7.58 -3.01
CA LEU A 116 11.78 6.20 -2.55
C LEU A 116 10.53 5.80 -1.74
N SER A 117 10.13 6.65 -0.79
CA SER A 117 9.00 6.40 0.09
C SER A 117 7.67 6.41 -0.66
N ALA A 118 7.49 7.30 -1.64
CA ALA A 118 6.27 7.41 -2.44
C ALA A 118 6.03 6.14 -3.26
N TYR A 119 7.03 5.71 -4.02
CA TYR A 119 6.87 4.56 -4.92
C TYR A 119 6.84 3.22 -4.17
N TRP A 120 7.72 3.01 -3.19
CA TRP A 120 7.60 1.81 -2.35
C TRP A 120 6.33 1.81 -1.54
N GLY A 121 5.96 2.96 -0.95
CA GLY A 121 4.73 3.12 -0.19
C GLY A 121 3.49 2.78 -1.03
N PHE A 122 3.41 3.26 -2.27
CA PHE A 122 2.32 2.97 -3.20
C PHE A 122 2.14 1.46 -3.43
N ILE A 123 3.23 0.74 -3.70
CA ILE A 123 3.19 -0.71 -3.92
C ILE A 123 2.88 -1.48 -2.63
N LEU A 124 3.50 -1.10 -1.52
CA LEU A 124 3.30 -1.75 -0.22
C LEU A 124 1.88 -1.55 0.31
N ILE A 125 1.29 -0.37 0.14
CA ILE A 125 -0.11 -0.09 0.49
C ILE A 125 -1.05 -0.94 -0.38
N SER A 126 -0.75 -1.09 -1.68
CA SER A 126 -1.51 -1.97 -2.58
C SER A 126 -1.48 -3.43 -2.10
N MET A 127 -0.30 -3.92 -1.70
CA MET A 127 -0.17 -5.26 -1.10
C MET A 127 -0.88 -5.35 0.26
N HIS A 128 -0.78 -4.33 1.11
CA HIS A 128 -1.45 -4.26 2.40
C HIS A 128 -2.97 -4.40 2.24
N ILE A 129 -3.58 -3.70 1.28
CA ILE A 129 -5.00 -3.82 0.97
C ILE A 129 -5.34 -5.25 0.55
N GLY A 130 -4.51 -5.89 -0.29
CA GLY A 130 -4.76 -7.25 -0.76
C GLY A 130 -4.60 -8.34 0.32
N LEU A 131 -3.71 -8.15 1.29
CA LEU A 131 -3.66 -8.99 2.50
C LEU A 131 -4.98 -8.94 3.28
N HIS A 132 -5.60 -7.76 3.31
CA HIS A 132 -6.88 -7.50 3.97
C HIS A 132 -8.10 -7.63 3.05
N TRP A 133 -7.93 -8.14 1.83
CA TRP A 133 -8.96 -8.16 0.78
C TRP A 133 -10.27 -8.80 1.22
N GLN A 134 -10.22 -9.81 2.10
CA GLN A 134 -11.43 -10.50 2.56
C GLN A 134 -12.43 -9.54 3.23
N ILE A 135 -11.95 -8.50 3.93
CA ILE A 135 -12.81 -7.51 4.58
C ILE A 135 -13.58 -6.73 3.53
N PHE A 136 -12.89 -6.25 2.49
CA PHE A 136 -13.48 -5.49 1.38
C PHE A 136 -14.40 -6.37 0.52
N TYR A 137 -13.96 -7.58 0.19
CA TYR A 137 -14.78 -8.55 -0.54
C TYR A 137 -16.09 -8.82 0.19
N ASN A 138 -16.04 -9.09 1.50
CA ASN A 138 -17.25 -9.33 2.29
C ASN A 138 -18.14 -8.08 2.36
N LEU A 139 -17.57 -6.87 2.46
CA LEU A 139 -18.34 -5.62 2.46
C LEU A 139 -19.08 -5.40 1.13
N ILE A 140 -18.40 -5.60 0.00
CA ILE A 140 -18.93 -5.39 -1.34
C ILE A 140 -20.01 -6.44 -1.66
N THR A 141 -19.73 -7.71 -1.37
CA THR A 141 -20.63 -8.83 -1.70
C THR A 141 -21.81 -8.99 -0.74
N LYS A 142 -21.76 -8.38 0.45
CA LYS A 142 -22.86 -8.45 1.44
C LYS A 142 -24.18 -7.86 0.92
N HIS A 143 -24.11 -6.84 0.07
CA HIS A 143 -25.28 -6.12 -0.42
C HIS A 143 -25.50 -6.29 -1.93
N THR A 144 -24.62 -7.00 -2.62
CA THR A 144 -24.70 -7.21 -4.06
C THR A 144 -25.07 -8.65 -4.37
N LYS A 145 -26.01 -8.86 -5.31
CA LYS A 145 -26.44 -10.19 -5.76
C LYS A 145 -25.23 -10.99 -6.31
N ASN A 146 -25.38 -12.32 -6.40
CA ASN A 146 -24.37 -13.30 -6.86
C ASN A 146 -23.56 -12.93 -8.14
N LYS A 147 -24.05 -12.01 -8.98
CA LYS A 147 -23.35 -11.55 -10.19
C LYS A 147 -22.03 -10.81 -9.86
N LEU A 148 -22.02 -9.98 -8.83
CA LEU A 148 -20.82 -9.18 -8.51
C LEU A 148 -19.73 -10.03 -7.83
N SER A 149 -20.14 -10.98 -6.99
CA SER A 149 -19.22 -11.97 -6.40
C SER A 149 -18.61 -12.89 -7.47
N TYR A 150 -19.40 -13.28 -8.48
CA TYR A 150 -18.89 -14.04 -9.63
C TYR A 150 -17.84 -13.26 -10.43
N LEU A 151 -18.10 -11.98 -10.74
CA LEU A 151 -17.15 -11.12 -11.45
C LEU A 151 -15.84 -10.96 -10.67
N LEU A 152 -15.92 -10.69 -9.36
CA LEU A 152 -14.75 -10.51 -8.48
C LEU A 152 -13.90 -11.79 -8.32
N ASN A 153 -14.47 -12.97 -8.56
CA ASN A 153 -13.77 -14.25 -8.50
C ASN A 153 -13.48 -14.84 -9.88
N SER A 154 -13.86 -14.16 -10.96
CA SER A 154 -13.61 -14.63 -12.32
C SER A 154 -12.12 -14.59 -12.61
N LYS A 155 -11.52 -15.78 -12.78
CA LYS A 155 -10.08 -15.91 -13.10
C LYS A 155 -9.72 -15.12 -14.35
N LEU A 156 -10.55 -15.15 -15.39
CA LEU A 156 -10.30 -14.47 -16.65
C LEU A 156 -10.23 -12.95 -16.47
N ILE A 157 -11.17 -12.37 -15.72
CA ILE A 157 -11.20 -10.92 -15.43
C ILE A 157 -9.98 -10.51 -14.60
N LEU A 158 -9.67 -11.28 -13.55
CA LEU A 158 -8.49 -11.03 -12.71
C LEU A 158 -7.20 -11.09 -13.52
N TRP A 159 -7.08 -12.03 -14.46
CA TRP A 159 -5.94 -12.12 -15.37
C TRP A 159 -5.82 -10.92 -16.30
N ILE A 160 -6.93 -10.45 -16.88
CA ILE A 160 -6.93 -9.25 -17.74
C ILE A 160 -6.45 -8.03 -16.95
N ILE A 161 -7.00 -7.81 -15.74
CA ILE A 161 -6.62 -6.68 -14.88
C ILE A 161 -5.13 -6.78 -14.49
N PHE A 162 -4.67 -7.98 -14.14
CA PHE A 162 -3.28 -8.22 -13.76
C PHE A 162 -2.30 -7.94 -14.91
N LEU A 163 -2.60 -8.41 -16.12
CA LEU A 163 -1.74 -8.18 -17.30
C LEU A 163 -1.75 -6.70 -17.70
N TYR A 164 -2.91 -6.04 -17.68
CA TYR A 164 -3.00 -4.61 -17.97
C TYR A 164 -2.20 -3.79 -16.96
N GLY A 165 -2.35 -4.06 -15.66
CA GLY A 165 -1.60 -3.34 -14.63
C GLY A 165 -0.11 -3.64 -14.62
N LEU A 166 0.32 -4.85 -14.98
CA LEU A 166 1.73 -5.14 -15.23
C LEU A 166 2.28 -4.33 -16.41
N ASN A 167 1.52 -4.24 -17.51
CA ASN A 167 1.91 -3.43 -18.65
C ASN A 167 2.03 -1.95 -18.26
N SER A 168 1.07 -1.40 -17.51
CA SER A 168 1.17 -0.05 -16.97
C SER A 168 2.38 0.11 -16.04
N PHE A 169 2.62 -0.84 -15.13
CA PHE A 169 3.78 -0.81 -14.22
C PHE A 169 5.12 -0.69 -14.96
N ILE A 170 5.24 -1.38 -16.10
CA ILE A 170 6.41 -1.30 -17.00
C ILE A 170 6.40 0.01 -17.80
N HIS A 171 5.25 0.42 -18.31
CA HIS A 171 5.12 1.65 -19.11
C HIS A 171 5.54 2.91 -18.34
N TYR A 172 5.16 3.00 -17.06
CA TYR A 172 5.62 4.07 -16.17
C TYR A 172 7.00 3.83 -15.57
N ASP A 173 7.66 2.71 -15.89
CA ASP A 173 8.98 2.34 -15.40
C ASP A 173 9.11 2.50 -13.87
N LEU A 174 8.11 2.01 -13.13
CA LEU A 174 8.06 2.23 -11.68
C LEU A 174 9.25 1.62 -10.93
N ILE A 175 9.88 0.61 -11.51
CA ILE A 175 11.07 -0.05 -10.96
C ILE A 175 12.23 0.96 -10.86
N SER A 176 12.45 1.80 -11.88
CA SER A 176 13.57 2.74 -11.86
C SER A 176 13.44 3.77 -10.75
N TYR A 177 12.22 4.22 -10.43
CA TYR A 177 11.97 5.11 -9.29
C TYR A 177 12.08 4.39 -7.95
N MET A 178 11.58 3.16 -7.86
CA MET A 178 11.70 2.34 -6.64
C MET A 178 13.16 2.01 -6.30
N LEU A 179 14.01 1.86 -7.31
CA LEU A 179 15.45 1.60 -7.15
C LEU A 179 16.31 2.86 -7.20
N LEU A 180 15.70 4.05 -7.27
CA LEU A 180 16.38 5.34 -7.38
C LEU A 180 17.36 5.44 -8.56
N GLN A 181 17.12 4.68 -9.63
CA GLN A 181 17.86 4.80 -10.89
C GLN A 181 17.50 6.10 -11.60
N ASN A 182 16.24 6.54 -11.47
CA ASN A 182 15.76 7.83 -11.96
C ASN A 182 15.28 8.68 -10.78
N ASN A 183 15.87 9.88 -10.64
CA ASN A 183 15.48 10.85 -9.59
C ASN A 183 14.45 11.88 -10.07
N PHE A 184 14.09 11.85 -11.36
CA PHE A 184 13.14 12.75 -11.98
C PHE A 184 12.05 11.95 -12.68
N VAL A 185 10.80 12.18 -12.27
CA VAL A 185 9.65 11.47 -12.80
C VAL A 185 9.30 12.02 -14.18
N TYR A 186 9.37 11.18 -15.20
CA TYR A 186 8.91 11.51 -16.55
C TYR A 186 7.37 11.51 -16.57
N PHE A 187 6.81 12.57 -17.13
CA PHE A 187 5.37 12.72 -17.31
C PHE A 187 5.06 13.09 -18.75
N ASN A 188 4.04 12.44 -19.32
CA ASN A 188 3.54 12.77 -20.63
C ASN A 188 2.56 13.96 -20.54
N PRO A 189 2.90 15.15 -21.04
CA PRO A 189 2.05 16.33 -20.92
C PRO A 189 0.71 16.21 -21.67
N SER A 190 0.58 15.27 -22.61
CA SER A 190 -0.68 15.03 -23.33
C SER A 190 -1.63 14.07 -22.61
N GLN A 191 -1.23 13.53 -21.46
CA GLN A 191 -2.02 12.52 -20.75
C GLN A 191 -3.17 13.14 -19.97
N SER A 192 -4.37 12.56 -20.10
CA SER A 192 -5.52 12.93 -19.28
C SER A 192 -5.45 12.35 -17.87
N LEU A 193 -6.00 13.08 -16.90
CA LEU A 193 -6.12 12.65 -15.49
C LEU A 193 -6.86 11.31 -15.35
N LEU A 194 -7.90 11.09 -16.17
CA LEU A 194 -8.67 9.86 -16.15
C LEU A 194 -7.82 8.66 -16.61
N SER A 195 -7.08 8.80 -17.71
CA SER A 195 -6.18 7.75 -18.21
C SER A 195 -5.12 7.40 -17.16
N PHE A 196 -4.52 8.41 -16.52
CA PHE A 196 -3.56 8.20 -15.45
C PHE A 196 -4.14 7.36 -14.30
N PHE A 197 -5.36 7.68 -13.84
CA PHE A 197 -5.98 6.91 -12.76
C PHE A 197 -6.36 5.49 -13.17
N VAL A 198 -6.80 5.26 -14.41
CA VAL A 198 -7.08 3.90 -14.89
C VAL A 198 -5.81 3.05 -14.81
N ASP A 199 -4.68 3.59 -15.27
CA ASP A 199 -3.41 2.89 -15.21
C ASP A 199 -2.93 2.65 -13.78
N TYR A 200 -2.91 3.68 -12.93
CA TYR A 200 -2.46 3.53 -11.55
C TYR A 200 -3.38 2.62 -10.72
N LEU A 201 -4.70 2.67 -10.91
CA LEU A 201 -5.63 1.76 -10.25
C LEU A 201 -5.42 0.31 -10.72
N SER A 202 -5.07 0.10 -11.98
CA SER A 202 -4.76 -1.24 -12.47
C SER A 202 -3.47 -1.81 -11.87
N ILE A 203 -2.46 -0.95 -11.65
CA ILE A 203 -1.24 -1.33 -10.92
C ILE A 203 -1.61 -1.71 -9.48
N VAL A 204 -2.40 -0.88 -8.79
CA VAL A 204 -2.89 -1.22 -7.44
C VAL A 204 -3.61 -2.57 -7.43
N ALA A 205 -4.53 -2.79 -8.36
CA ALA A 205 -5.28 -4.03 -8.47
C ALA A 205 -4.34 -5.24 -8.69
N THR A 206 -3.30 -5.09 -9.51
CA THR A 206 -2.29 -6.11 -9.76
C THR A 206 -1.61 -6.57 -8.46
N PHE A 207 -1.17 -5.62 -7.62
CA PHE A 207 -0.53 -5.92 -6.34
C PHE A 207 -1.50 -6.40 -5.25
N ILE A 208 -2.77 -5.96 -5.30
CA ILE A 208 -3.85 -6.54 -4.48
C ILE A 208 -4.06 -8.01 -4.83
N ILE A 209 -4.13 -8.34 -6.12
CA ILE A 209 -4.32 -9.71 -6.60
C ILE A 209 -3.13 -10.56 -6.16
N LEU A 210 -1.90 -10.10 -6.43
CA LEU A 210 -0.66 -10.81 -6.08
C LEU A 210 -0.59 -11.11 -4.57
N SER A 211 -0.78 -10.10 -3.73
CA SER A 211 -0.72 -10.26 -2.27
C SER A 211 -1.84 -11.16 -1.73
N ASN A 212 -3.05 -11.10 -2.29
CA ASN A 212 -4.13 -12.01 -1.91
C ASN A 212 -3.83 -13.47 -2.31
N TYR A 213 -3.18 -13.71 -3.46
CA TYR A 213 -2.70 -15.04 -3.84
C TYR A 213 -1.60 -15.53 -2.89
N LEU A 214 -0.60 -14.69 -2.58
CA LEU A 214 0.46 -15.03 -1.62
C LEU A 214 -0.10 -15.38 -0.24
N ARG A 215 -1.06 -14.59 0.26
CA ARG A 215 -1.79 -14.89 1.50
C ARG A 215 -2.39 -16.29 1.50
N LYS A 216 -3.14 -16.65 0.44
CA LYS A 216 -3.74 -18.00 0.32
C LYS A 216 -2.67 -19.10 0.30
N SER A 217 -1.57 -18.87 -0.41
CA SER A 217 -0.45 -19.82 -0.45
C SER A 217 0.20 -20.03 0.92
N PHE A 218 0.47 -18.96 1.68
CA PHE A 218 1.04 -19.07 3.03
C PHE A 218 0.10 -19.79 4.00
N LEU A 219 -1.20 -19.48 3.95
CA LEU A 219 -2.20 -20.17 4.78
C LEU A 219 -2.27 -21.67 4.44
N ASN A 220 -2.23 -22.03 3.15
CA ASN A 220 -2.22 -23.43 2.72
C ASN A 220 -0.96 -24.18 3.20
N LEU A 221 0.23 -23.56 3.13
CA LEU A 221 1.46 -24.15 3.65
C LEU A 221 1.36 -24.43 5.16
N GLN A 222 0.88 -23.45 5.92
CA GLN A 222 0.71 -23.58 7.36
C GLN A 222 -0.26 -24.72 7.75
N THR A 223 -1.33 -24.93 6.97
CA THR A 223 -2.24 -26.07 7.19
C THR A 223 -1.57 -27.41 6.91
N LYS A 224 -0.72 -27.49 5.86
CA LYS A 224 0.02 -28.72 5.52
C LYS A 224 1.03 -29.08 6.60
N ASP A 225 1.78 -28.11 7.13
CA ASP A 225 2.77 -28.32 8.20
C ASP A 225 2.09 -28.83 9.47
N CYS A 226 0.92 -28.28 9.81
CA CYS A 226 0.14 -28.74 10.96
C CYS A 226 -0.32 -30.20 10.78
N ILE A 227 -0.84 -30.56 9.60
CA ILE A 227 -1.27 -31.94 9.31
C ILE A 227 -0.07 -32.90 9.36
N LEU A 228 1.06 -32.55 8.76
CA LEU A 228 2.26 -33.38 8.74
C LEU A 228 2.80 -33.62 10.16
N SER A 229 2.87 -32.56 10.98
CA SER A 229 3.30 -32.69 12.39
C SER A 229 2.38 -33.61 13.20
N HIS A 230 1.07 -33.57 12.94
CA HIS A 230 0.12 -34.43 13.63
C HIS A 230 0.24 -35.90 13.19
N ILE A 231 0.52 -36.16 11.91
CA ILE A 231 0.76 -37.50 11.38
C ILE A 231 2.06 -38.08 11.97
N LEU A 232 3.16 -37.32 11.96
CA LEU A 232 4.45 -37.76 12.51
C LEU A 232 4.34 -38.07 14.00
N TYR A 233 3.67 -37.21 14.78
CA TYR A 233 3.41 -37.47 16.20
C TYR A 233 2.63 -38.78 16.45
N LYS A 234 1.69 -39.12 15.57
CA LYS A 234 0.90 -40.35 15.68
C LYS A 234 1.68 -41.60 15.26
N LEU A 235 2.69 -41.44 14.40
CA LEU A 235 3.61 -42.51 13.99
C LEU A 235 4.66 -42.79 15.07
N ASP A 236 5.21 -41.77 15.72
CA ASP A 236 6.17 -41.93 16.84
C ASP A 236 5.56 -42.57 18.10
N LYS A 237 4.22 -42.57 18.22
CA LYS A 237 3.48 -43.18 19.34
C LYS A 237 3.03 -44.62 19.09
N LYS A 238 3.38 -45.22 17.96
CA LYS A 238 3.15 -46.64 17.66
C LYS A 238 4.46 -47.40 17.76
#